data_AF-A0A2K2VD97-F1
#
_entry.id   AF-A0A2K2VD97-F1
#
_cell.length_a   1.000
_cell.length_b   1.000
_cell.length_c   1.000
_cell.angle_alpha   90.00
_cell.angle_beta   90.00
_cell.angle_gamma   90.00
#
_symmetry.space_group_name_H-M   'P 1'
#
loop_
_entity.id
_entity.type
_entity.pdbx_description
1 polymer ?
#
loop_
_entity_poly.entity_id
_entity_poly.type
_entity_poly.pdbx_seq_one_letter_code
_entity_poly.pdbx_strand_id
1 'polypeptide(L)'
;MSLLKSLEEKYMHLIAVSDPNLRKYRNAGKEVGLTFYSSLFSSALLLAFYLAFGNIDLMTALLILALPLSLIFKILNTAFSIQSLRKNVEQEFAFLLIASASVSKTGLELSEYLKFSANSKAMKGIKAIGERFVQLSELFGNNEAFHYISNILGGRARQLLNEYASSLSSGTALYMLRDRANDMVKNAQVELEKSIQSRIMLALLLIALLGMAPSMITGFFALQSFSLTEGSSNAPSNSTYAFAWGALAFLPLLLSMIPDYPLAMRVIFRKDVERALNLIAFSAGSLLFLPAMILAINGNAQEFRRLVFELSLIALILSLPGFISTLRAVFASSVDEIAEDMLNHVRVWRSLLLYRGETMERERRKSVKPWIVVFMDEARHFFKSAGDCDPNIFQLLVDFIHESERSLKKFTQVLAIVFGTSLFSPIMSAMMLNLGGTLFPSQIAIAYVSALTYGIVAEKLALGKLKSALIPSIAALVFALSAPIH
;
A
#
# COMPACT_ATOMS: atom_id res chain seq x y z
N MET A 1 -28.59 15.64 16.42
CA MET A 1 -29.39 14.85 15.45
C MET A 1 -28.99 15.11 13.99
N SER A 2 -28.65 16.35 13.59
CA SER A 2 -28.17 16.68 12.22
C SER A 2 -26.83 16.04 11.85
N LEU A 3 -25.89 15.93 12.79
CA LEU A 3 -24.57 15.32 12.54
C LEU A 3 -24.63 13.80 12.30
N LEU A 4 -25.49 13.08 13.04
CA LEU A 4 -25.67 11.63 12.85
C LEU A 4 -26.25 11.33 11.46
N LYS A 5 -27.30 12.06 11.05
CA LYS A 5 -27.88 11.92 9.70
C LYS A 5 -26.86 12.22 8.61
N SER A 6 -26.05 13.27 8.75
CA SER A 6 -24.98 13.59 7.79
C SER A 6 -23.90 12.50 7.72
N LEU A 7 -23.51 11.91 8.85
CA LEU A 7 -22.55 10.81 8.90
C LEU A 7 -23.13 9.51 8.31
N GLU A 8 -24.40 9.22 8.59
CA GLU A 8 -25.13 8.10 8.00
C GLU A 8 -25.23 8.25 6.48
N GLU A 9 -25.63 9.42 5.97
CA GLU A 9 -25.73 9.69 4.53
C GLU A 9 -24.37 9.55 3.83
N LYS A 10 -23.29 10.08 4.43
CA LYS A 10 -21.94 9.93 3.89
C LYS A 10 -21.47 8.47 3.90
N TYR A 11 -21.73 7.73 4.98
CA TYR A 11 -21.34 6.32 5.08
C TYR A 11 -22.16 5.43 4.14
N MET A 12 -23.46 5.72 3.99
CA MET A 12 -24.35 5.05 3.04
C MET A 12 -23.92 5.30 1.60
N HIS A 13 -23.58 6.54 1.25
CA HIS A 13 -23.04 6.85 -0.07
C HIS A 13 -21.71 6.12 -0.31
N LEU A 14 -20.83 6.03 0.69
CA LEU A 14 -19.57 5.29 0.58
C LEU A 14 -19.81 3.78 0.37
N ILE A 15 -20.73 3.16 1.12
CA ILE A 15 -21.06 1.74 0.94
C ILE A 15 -21.69 1.49 -0.42
N ALA A 16 -22.62 2.36 -0.84
CA ALA A 16 -23.25 2.30 -2.14
C ALA A 16 -22.23 2.36 -3.29
N VAL A 17 -21.04 2.93 -3.09
CA VAL A 17 -19.98 2.97 -4.10
C VAL A 17 -19.19 1.66 -4.20
N SER A 18 -19.17 0.85 -3.15
CA SER A 18 -18.19 -0.23 -2.99
C SER A 18 -18.72 -1.65 -3.01
N ASP A 19 -19.96 -1.88 -2.56
CA ASP A 19 -20.47 -3.22 -2.34
C ASP A 19 -21.78 -3.41 -3.11
N PRO A 20 -21.85 -4.35 -4.06
CA PRO A 20 -23.09 -4.66 -4.77
C PRO A 20 -24.16 -5.29 -3.85
N ASN A 21 -23.79 -5.73 -2.64
CA ASN A 21 -24.73 -6.35 -1.71
C ASN A 21 -25.62 -5.34 -0.97
N LEU A 22 -26.89 -5.29 -1.36
CA LEU A 22 -27.97 -4.52 -0.71
C LEU A 22 -28.08 -4.74 0.81
N ARG A 23 -27.68 -5.91 1.32
CA ARG A 23 -27.73 -6.23 2.76
C ARG A 23 -26.79 -5.37 3.61
N LYS A 24 -25.61 -4.98 3.08
CA LYS A 24 -24.69 -4.10 3.83
C LYS A 24 -25.21 -2.67 3.89
N TYR A 25 -25.86 -2.21 2.82
CA TYR A 25 -26.53 -0.92 2.78
C TYR A 25 -27.64 -0.83 3.85
N ARG A 26 -28.45 -1.89 4.00
CA ARG A 26 -29.51 -1.95 5.03
C ARG A 26 -28.97 -1.92 6.47
N ASN A 27 -27.77 -2.45 6.71
CA ASN A 27 -27.18 -2.54 8.04
C ASN A 27 -26.31 -1.34 8.42
N ALA A 28 -25.89 -0.53 7.44
CA ALA A 28 -24.99 0.61 7.64
C ALA A 28 -25.53 1.66 8.62
N GLY A 29 -26.82 2.01 8.54
CA GLY A 29 -27.44 2.92 9.50
C GLY A 29 -27.43 2.37 10.94
N LYS A 30 -27.63 1.05 11.10
CA LYS A 30 -27.52 0.39 12.41
C LYS A 30 -26.08 0.39 12.92
N GLU A 31 -25.09 0.17 12.06
CA GLU A 31 -23.67 0.18 12.44
C GLU A 31 -23.19 1.57 12.89
N VAL A 32 -23.56 2.64 12.15
CA VAL A 32 -23.23 4.03 12.52
C VAL A 32 -23.92 4.44 13.81
N GLY A 33 -25.21 4.14 13.95
CA GLY A 33 -25.95 4.37 15.19
C GLY A 33 -25.29 3.68 16.38
N LEU A 34 -24.96 2.40 16.26
CA LEU A 34 -24.34 1.61 17.33
C LEU A 34 -22.95 2.14 17.70
N THR A 35 -22.13 2.57 16.75
CA THR A 35 -20.87 3.26 17.06
C THR A 35 -21.07 4.55 17.83
N PHE A 36 -22.00 5.40 17.39
CA PHE A 36 -22.24 6.71 17.99
C PHE A 36 -22.77 6.59 19.43
N TYR A 37 -23.70 5.68 19.68
CA TYR A 37 -24.20 5.43 21.04
C TYR A 37 -23.14 4.77 21.93
N SER A 38 -22.33 3.85 21.39
CA SER A 38 -21.26 3.21 22.17
C SER A 38 -20.13 4.18 22.55
N SER A 39 -19.78 5.14 21.70
CA SER A 39 -18.75 6.14 21.98
C SER A 39 -19.22 7.17 23.00
N LEU A 40 -20.48 7.60 22.93
CA LEU A 40 -21.11 8.46 23.95
C LEU A 40 -21.22 7.76 25.30
N PHE A 41 -21.60 6.48 25.31
CA PHE A 41 -21.69 5.70 26.54
C PHE A 41 -20.32 5.50 27.18
N SER A 42 -19.30 5.15 26.37
CA SER A 42 -17.93 4.97 26.83
C SER A 42 -17.30 6.27 27.33
N SER A 43 -17.51 7.40 26.64
CA SER A 43 -17.00 8.70 27.10
C SER A 43 -17.67 9.16 28.41
N ALA A 44 -18.97 8.90 28.58
CA ALA A 44 -19.67 9.14 29.84
C ALA A 44 -19.14 8.25 30.98
N LEU A 45 -18.85 6.97 30.70
CA LEU A 45 -18.25 6.03 31.65
C LEU A 45 -16.84 6.46 32.06
N LEU A 46 -16.03 6.91 31.11
CA LEU A 46 -14.67 7.40 31.34
C LEU A 46 -14.68 8.67 32.20
N LEU A 47 -15.61 9.59 31.92
CA LEU A 47 -15.79 10.80 32.71
C LEU A 47 -16.29 10.49 34.14
N ALA A 48 -17.20 9.54 34.29
CA ALA A 48 -17.67 9.08 35.59
C ALA A 48 -16.56 8.41 36.42
N PHE A 49 -15.73 7.57 35.78
CA PHE A 49 -14.56 6.95 36.44
C PHE A 49 -13.51 7.99 36.83
N TYR A 50 -13.26 8.98 35.96
CA TYR A 50 -12.31 10.06 36.24
C TYR A 50 -12.77 10.90 37.44
N LEU A 51 -14.06 11.25 37.48
CA LEU A 51 -14.66 11.99 38.59
C LEU A 51 -14.71 11.19 39.89
N ALA A 52 -14.86 9.86 39.82
CA ALA A 52 -14.96 9.00 41.00
C ALA A 52 -13.61 8.64 41.64
N PHE A 53 -12.55 8.44 40.84
CA PHE A 53 -11.27 7.91 41.32
C PHE A 53 -10.07 8.85 41.13
N GLY A 54 -10.23 9.98 40.42
CA GLY A 54 -9.20 11.01 40.23
C GLY A 54 -8.03 10.62 39.32
N ASN A 55 -7.71 9.32 39.21
CA ASN A 55 -6.68 8.79 38.33
C ASN A 55 -7.17 7.47 37.70
N ILE A 56 -6.97 7.31 36.38
CA ILE A 56 -7.42 6.13 35.64
C ILE A 56 -6.19 5.36 35.16
N ASP A 57 -6.04 4.13 35.61
CA ASP A 57 -5.02 3.22 35.09
C ASP A 57 -5.25 2.95 33.60
N LEU A 58 -4.18 2.95 32.81
CA LEU A 58 -4.21 2.80 31.35
C LEU A 58 -4.97 1.54 30.89
N MET A 59 -4.93 0.45 31.68
CA MET A 59 -5.69 -0.78 31.42
C MET A 59 -7.21 -0.61 31.58
N THR A 60 -7.65 0.14 32.59
CA THR A 60 -9.08 0.44 32.79
C THR A 60 -9.61 1.39 31.72
N ALA A 61 -8.82 2.40 31.32
CA ALA A 61 -9.15 3.27 30.20
C ALA A 61 -9.29 2.48 28.88
N LEU A 62 -8.35 1.55 28.60
CA LEU A 62 -8.41 0.70 27.42
C LEU A 62 -9.60 -0.25 27.43
N LEU A 63 -9.97 -0.83 28.57
CA LEU A 63 -11.16 -1.70 28.68
C LEU A 63 -12.46 -0.93 28.42
N ILE A 64 -12.59 0.28 28.97
CA ILE A 64 -13.76 1.15 28.75
C ILE A 64 -13.85 1.59 27.29
N LEU A 65 -12.71 1.84 26.64
CA LEU A 65 -12.62 2.27 25.24
C LEU A 65 -12.60 1.11 24.23
N ALA A 66 -12.39 -0.14 24.64
CA ALA A 66 -12.20 -1.27 23.73
C ALA A 66 -13.39 -1.47 22.78
N LEU A 67 -14.61 -1.35 23.31
CA LEU A 67 -15.84 -1.57 22.56
C LEU A 67 -16.08 -0.48 21.49
N PRO A 68 -16.07 0.83 21.80
CA PRO A 68 -16.17 1.86 20.77
C PRO A 68 -14.97 1.86 19.82
N LEU A 69 -13.75 1.60 20.30
CA LEU A 69 -12.56 1.49 19.44
C LEU A 69 -12.72 0.37 18.42
N SER A 70 -13.24 -0.80 18.82
CA SER A 70 -13.45 -1.94 17.92
C SER A 70 -14.49 -1.63 16.82
N LEU A 71 -15.57 -0.93 17.17
CA LEU A 71 -16.64 -0.58 16.23
C LEU A 71 -16.22 0.59 15.32
N ILE A 72 -15.51 1.58 15.85
CA ILE A 72 -14.87 2.65 15.06
C ILE A 72 -13.86 2.04 14.10
N PHE A 73 -13.05 1.09 14.55
CA PHE A 73 -12.10 0.36 13.71
C PHE A 73 -12.81 -0.39 12.59
N LYS A 74 -13.96 -1.02 12.86
CA LYS A 74 -14.78 -1.67 11.81
C LYS A 74 -15.29 -0.66 10.77
N ILE A 75 -15.84 0.48 11.18
CA ILE A 75 -16.31 1.53 10.26
C ILE A 75 -15.16 2.11 9.46
N LEU A 76 -14.04 2.42 10.12
CA LEU A 76 -12.83 2.91 9.47
C LEU A 76 -12.30 1.90 8.47
N ASN A 77 -12.24 0.61 8.81
CA ASN A 77 -11.79 -0.44 7.90
C ASN A 77 -12.71 -0.53 6.67
N THR A 78 -14.04 -0.43 6.87
CA THR A 78 -14.99 -0.36 5.74
C THR A 78 -14.76 0.90 4.90
N ALA A 79 -14.62 2.08 5.52
CA ALA A 79 -14.36 3.34 4.83
C ALA A 79 -13.02 3.32 4.06
N PHE A 80 -11.96 2.78 4.65
CA PHE A 80 -10.67 2.56 4.00
C PHE A 80 -10.78 1.56 2.86
N SER A 81 -11.56 0.49 3.01
CA SER A 81 -11.81 -0.47 1.92
C SER A 81 -12.51 0.21 0.74
N ILE A 82 -13.49 1.07 1.01
CA ILE A 82 -14.22 1.85 0.00
C ILE A 82 -13.29 2.84 -0.71
N GLN A 83 -12.51 3.59 0.07
CA GLN A 83 -11.55 4.55 -0.47
C GLN A 83 -10.47 3.86 -1.31
N SER A 84 -10.03 2.67 -0.88
CA SER A 84 -9.07 1.86 -1.63
C SER A 84 -9.67 1.36 -2.95
N LEU A 85 -10.95 0.97 -2.98
CA LEU A 85 -11.65 0.58 -4.20
C LEU A 85 -11.74 1.75 -5.17
N ARG A 86 -12.16 2.93 -4.71
CA ARG A 86 -12.23 4.12 -5.57
C ARG A 86 -10.86 4.50 -6.14
N LYS A 87 -9.81 4.46 -5.32
CA LYS A 87 -8.44 4.70 -5.77
C LYS A 87 -7.99 3.65 -6.80
N ASN A 88 -8.31 2.37 -6.59
CA ASN A 88 -8.01 1.31 -7.55
C ASN A 88 -8.75 1.54 -8.88
N VAL A 89 -10.03 1.94 -8.84
CA VAL A 89 -10.80 2.25 -10.04
C VAL A 89 -10.15 3.38 -10.82
N GLU A 90 -9.80 4.49 -10.18
CA GLU A 90 -9.17 5.63 -10.84
C GLU A 90 -7.83 5.23 -11.50
N GLN A 91 -7.04 4.38 -10.84
CA GLN A 91 -5.77 3.86 -11.38
C GLN A 91 -5.97 2.84 -12.53
N GLU A 92 -6.98 1.98 -12.41
CA GLU A 92 -7.30 0.93 -13.38
C GLU A 92 -7.99 1.51 -14.63
N PHE A 93 -8.69 2.65 -14.50
CA PHE A 93 -9.54 3.22 -15.55
C PHE A 93 -8.77 3.55 -16.84
N ALA A 94 -7.53 4.05 -16.71
CA ALA A 94 -6.69 4.34 -17.88
C ALA A 94 -6.43 3.07 -18.72
N PHE A 95 -6.14 1.94 -18.06
CA PHE A 95 -5.91 0.67 -18.73
C PHE A 95 -7.17 0.12 -19.40
N LEU A 96 -8.33 0.27 -18.75
CA LEU A 96 -9.61 -0.11 -19.35
C LEU A 96 -9.91 0.74 -20.58
N LEU A 97 -9.70 2.05 -20.50
CA LEU A 97 -10.00 2.95 -21.60
C LEU A 97 -9.08 2.66 -22.80
N ILE A 98 -7.79 2.45 -22.57
CA ILE A 98 -6.85 2.08 -23.64
C ILE A 98 -7.22 0.73 -24.26
N ALA A 99 -7.51 -0.30 -23.44
CA ALA A 99 -7.90 -1.61 -23.95
C ALA A 99 -9.21 -1.57 -24.76
N SER A 100 -10.21 -0.83 -24.28
CA SER A 100 -11.47 -0.64 -25.01
C SER A 100 -11.27 0.14 -26.32
N ALA A 101 -10.45 1.18 -26.30
CA ALA A 101 -10.15 1.99 -27.49
C ALA A 101 -9.39 1.19 -28.54
N SER A 102 -8.54 0.24 -28.14
CA SER A 102 -7.85 -0.66 -29.08
C SER A 102 -8.80 -1.52 -29.91
N VAL A 103 -10.06 -1.68 -29.50
CA VAL A 103 -11.10 -2.47 -30.18
C VAL A 103 -12.19 -1.60 -30.80
N SER A 104 -12.05 -0.27 -30.75
CA SER A 104 -13.05 0.72 -31.19
C SER A 104 -13.62 0.47 -32.60
N LYS A 105 -12.83 -0.05 -33.53
CA LYS A 105 -13.25 -0.38 -34.91
C LYS A 105 -14.31 -1.46 -35.02
N THR A 106 -14.50 -2.28 -33.98
CA THR A 106 -15.49 -3.36 -33.96
C THR A 106 -16.88 -2.90 -33.49
N GLY A 107 -17.01 -1.68 -32.95
CA GLY A 107 -18.25 -1.19 -32.34
C GLY A 107 -18.56 -1.77 -30.95
N LEU A 108 -17.67 -2.60 -30.41
CA LEU A 108 -17.83 -3.35 -29.16
C LEU A 108 -16.88 -2.83 -28.07
N GLU A 109 -17.05 -1.56 -27.68
CA GLU A 109 -15.91 -0.81 -27.11
C GLU A 109 -15.81 -0.88 -25.58
N LEU A 110 -16.55 -0.03 -24.87
CA LEU A 110 -16.40 0.17 -23.43
C LEU A 110 -17.39 -0.68 -22.62
N SER A 111 -18.61 -0.82 -23.13
CA SER A 111 -19.67 -1.61 -22.49
C SER A 111 -19.33 -3.09 -22.47
N GLU A 112 -18.79 -3.63 -23.56
CA GLU A 112 -18.35 -5.03 -23.64
C GLU A 112 -17.13 -5.29 -22.78
N TYR A 113 -16.15 -4.38 -22.78
CA TYR A 113 -15.00 -4.50 -21.90
C TYR A 113 -15.42 -4.46 -20.43
N LEU A 114 -16.38 -3.61 -20.05
CA LEU A 114 -16.93 -3.59 -18.69
C LEU A 114 -17.63 -4.91 -18.33
N LYS A 115 -18.44 -5.46 -19.23
CA LYS A 115 -19.07 -6.78 -19.04
C LYS A 115 -18.01 -7.89 -18.90
N PHE A 116 -16.96 -7.86 -19.73
CA PHE A 116 -15.83 -8.78 -19.61
C PHE A 116 -15.09 -8.63 -18.28
N SER A 117 -14.86 -7.38 -17.86
CA SER A 117 -14.13 -7.04 -16.63
C SER A 117 -14.84 -7.46 -15.35
N ALA A 118 -16.15 -7.73 -15.39
CA ALA A 118 -16.90 -8.29 -14.27
C ALA A 118 -16.30 -9.62 -13.76
N ASN A 119 -15.53 -10.32 -14.61
CA ASN A 119 -14.81 -11.55 -14.25
C ASN A 119 -13.28 -11.36 -14.14
N SER A 120 -12.79 -10.12 -14.19
CA SER A 120 -11.36 -9.80 -14.16
C SER A 120 -10.72 -10.19 -12.82
N LYS A 121 -9.53 -10.79 -12.88
CA LYS A 121 -8.66 -11.06 -11.72
C LYS A 121 -7.61 -9.97 -11.55
N ALA A 122 -7.25 -9.26 -12.63
CA ALA A 122 -6.30 -8.14 -12.61
C ALA A 122 -6.92 -6.85 -12.05
N MET A 123 -8.07 -6.44 -12.57
CA MET A 123 -8.69 -5.14 -12.32
C MET A 123 -9.78 -5.26 -11.24
N LYS A 124 -9.37 -5.26 -9.96
CA LYS A 124 -10.31 -5.54 -8.85
C LYS A 124 -11.31 -4.41 -8.64
N GLY A 125 -10.91 -3.17 -8.86
CA GLY A 125 -11.79 -2.01 -8.75
C GLY A 125 -12.81 -2.00 -9.87
N ILE A 126 -12.34 -2.16 -11.11
CA ILE A 126 -13.21 -2.22 -12.28
C ILE A 126 -14.12 -3.44 -12.24
N LYS A 127 -13.66 -4.59 -11.74
CA LYS A 127 -14.50 -5.77 -11.55
C LYS A 127 -15.79 -5.45 -10.79
N ALA A 128 -15.68 -4.77 -9.65
CA ALA A 128 -16.86 -4.41 -8.83
C ALA A 128 -17.83 -3.49 -9.60
N ILE A 129 -17.29 -2.60 -10.44
CA ILE A 129 -18.09 -1.74 -11.32
C ILE A 129 -18.72 -2.53 -12.45
N GLY A 130 -17.96 -3.44 -13.08
CA GLY A 130 -18.41 -4.29 -14.18
C GLY A 130 -19.55 -5.21 -13.76
N GLU A 131 -19.46 -5.85 -12.59
CA GLU A 131 -20.55 -6.66 -12.01
C GLU A 131 -21.84 -5.86 -11.86
N ARG A 132 -21.72 -4.60 -11.42
CA ARG A 132 -22.86 -3.70 -11.28
C ARG A 132 -23.37 -3.17 -12.62
N PHE A 133 -22.46 -2.91 -13.57
CA PHE A 133 -22.81 -2.50 -14.92
C PHE A 133 -23.63 -3.57 -15.61
N VAL A 134 -23.24 -4.84 -15.50
CA VAL A 134 -23.99 -5.97 -16.06
C VAL A 134 -25.44 -5.93 -15.54
N GLN A 135 -25.62 -5.89 -14.21
CA GLN A 135 -26.94 -5.86 -13.58
C GLN A 135 -27.78 -4.63 -13.98
N LEU A 136 -27.17 -3.44 -14.03
CA LEU A 136 -27.88 -2.21 -14.42
C LEU A 136 -28.19 -2.17 -15.91
N SER A 137 -27.28 -2.67 -16.75
CA SER A 137 -27.45 -2.70 -18.21
C SER A 137 -28.58 -3.63 -18.65
N GLU A 138 -28.80 -4.72 -17.90
CA GLU A 138 -29.92 -5.64 -18.11
C GLU A 138 -31.27 -4.99 -17.78
N LEU A 139 -31.31 -4.08 -16.80
CA LEU A 139 -32.54 -3.46 -16.31
C LEU A 139 -32.92 -2.16 -17.04
N PHE A 140 -31.93 -1.30 -17.32
CA PHE A 140 -32.13 0.07 -17.80
C PHE A 140 -31.48 0.34 -19.18
N GLY A 141 -30.79 -0.65 -19.73
CA GLY A 141 -29.97 -0.47 -20.94
C GLY A 141 -28.62 0.20 -20.66
N ASN A 142 -27.72 0.17 -21.66
CA ASN A 142 -26.32 0.59 -21.49
C ASN A 142 -26.18 2.09 -21.16
N ASN A 143 -26.97 2.97 -21.78
CA ASN A 143 -26.83 4.43 -21.61
C ASN A 143 -27.16 4.87 -20.18
N GLU A 144 -28.29 4.43 -19.63
CA GLU A 144 -28.68 4.75 -18.25
C GLU A 144 -27.73 4.09 -17.26
N ALA A 145 -27.29 2.85 -17.52
CA ALA A 145 -26.29 2.18 -16.70
C ALA A 145 -24.97 2.97 -16.59
N PHE A 146 -24.51 3.59 -17.68
CA PHE A 146 -23.33 4.46 -17.65
C PHE A 146 -23.55 5.71 -16.79
N HIS A 147 -24.71 6.35 -16.85
CA HIS A 147 -25.03 7.51 -16.00
C HIS A 147 -25.14 7.14 -14.52
N TYR A 148 -25.70 5.97 -14.20
CA TYR A 148 -25.72 5.48 -12.82
C TYR A 148 -24.31 5.23 -12.30
N ILE A 149 -23.47 4.54 -13.08
CA ILE A 149 -22.09 4.28 -12.69
C ILE A 149 -21.27 5.56 -12.61
N SER A 150 -21.43 6.50 -13.53
CA SER A 150 -20.69 7.76 -13.49
C SER A 150 -21.00 8.56 -12.23
N ASN A 151 -22.23 8.52 -11.74
CA ASN A 151 -22.63 9.17 -10.49
C ASN A 151 -22.08 8.46 -9.24
N ILE A 152 -21.87 7.15 -9.34
CA ILE A 152 -21.21 6.35 -8.29
C ILE A 152 -19.70 6.63 -8.28
N LEU A 153 -19.11 6.80 -9.46
CA LEU A 153 -17.72 7.17 -9.60
C LEU A 153 -17.51 8.66 -9.31
N GLY A 154 -16.30 8.99 -8.89
CA GLY A 154 -15.89 10.38 -8.70
C GLY A 154 -14.80 10.79 -9.68
N GLY A 155 -14.51 12.09 -9.71
CA GLY A 155 -13.35 12.63 -10.43
C GLY A 155 -13.42 12.41 -11.95
N ARG A 156 -12.29 11.96 -12.53
CA ARG A 156 -12.09 11.83 -13.99
C ARG A 156 -12.93 10.71 -14.59
N ALA A 157 -13.07 9.58 -13.91
CA ALA A 157 -13.88 8.45 -14.40
C ALA A 157 -15.35 8.85 -14.58
N ARG A 158 -15.89 9.67 -13.66
CA ARG A 158 -17.24 10.25 -13.79
C ARG A 158 -17.39 11.09 -15.05
N GLN A 159 -16.45 12.01 -15.28
CA GLN A 159 -16.48 12.90 -16.44
C GLN A 159 -16.42 12.09 -17.75
N LEU A 160 -15.48 11.14 -17.85
CA LEU A 160 -15.30 10.32 -19.05
C LEU A 160 -16.49 9.41 -19.33
N LEU A 161 -17.09 8.78 -18.30
CA LEU A 161 -18.27 7.94 -18.51
C LEU A 161 -19.50 8.76 -18.90
N ASN A 162 -19.67 9.97 -18.37
CA ASN A 162 -20.75 10.86 -18.78
C ASN A 162 -20.57 11.37 -20.21
N GLU A 163 -19.35 11.79 -20.57
CA GLU A 163 -19.01 12.18 -21.93
C GLU A 163 -19.22 11.01 -22.91
N TYR A 164 -18.87 9.78 -22.51
CA TYR A 164 -19.08 8.58 -23.31
C TYR A 164 -20.58 8.28 -23.48
N ALA A 165 -21.37 8.36 -22.41
CA ALA A 165 -22.82 8.19 -22.47
C ALA A 165 -23.49 9.23 -23.39
N SER A 166 -23.06 10.49 -23.35
CA SER A 166 -23.52 11.52 -24.30
C SER A 166 -23.03 11.29 -25.72
N SER A 167 -21.83 10.71 -25.89
CA SER A 167 -21.28 10.42 -27.22
C SER A 167 -21.90 9.19 -27.85
N LEU A 168 -22.43 8.27 -27.04
CA LEU A 168 -23.23 7.13 -27.49
C LEU A 168 -24.55 7.59 -28.11
N SER A 169 -25.20 8.61 -27.53
CA SER A 169 -26.45 9.13 -28.10
C SER A 169 -26.24 9.98 -29.37
N SER A 170 -25.07 10.60 -29.53
CA SER A 170 -24.71 11.37 -30.74
C SER A 170 -24.02 10.56 -31.84
N GLY A 171 -23.68 9.28 -31.59
CA GLY A 171 -22.95 8.42 -32.54
C GLY A 171 -21.47 8.76 -32.71
N THR A 172 -20.88 9.59 -31.84
CA THR A 172 -19.47 10.02 -31.91
C THR A 172 -18.56 9.31 -30.88
N ALA A 173 -19.07 8.28 -30.21
CA ALA A 173 -18.40 7.55 -29.14
C ALA A 173 -17.01 6.99 -29.53
N LEU A 174 -16.86 6.45 -30.75
CA LEU A 174 -15.59 5.83 -31.19
C LEU A 174 -14.46 6.88 -31.28
N TYR A 175 -14.77 8.05 -31.86
CA TYR A 175 -13.82 9.15 -31.99
C TYR A 175 -13.42 9.70 -30.63
N MET A 176 -14.41 9.86 -29.75
CA MET A 176 -14.17 10.30 -28.38
C MET A 176 -13.24 9.33 -27.63
N LEU A 177 -13.48 8.01 -27.69
CA LEU A 177 -12.61 7.04 -27.01
C LEU A 177 -11.18 7.08 -27.53
N ARG A 178 -10.99 7.20 -28.85
CA ARG A 178 -9.67 7.27 -29.47
C ARG A 178 -8.89 8.51 -29.05
N ASP A 179 -9.53 9.67 -29.05
CA ASP A 179 -8.89 10.92 -28.62
C ASP A 179 -8.59 10.90 -27.12
N ARG A 180 -9.54 10.43 -26.30
CA ARG A 180 -9.35 10.29 -24.86
C ARG A 180 -8.31 9.26 -24.48
N ALA A 181 -8.07 8.22 -25.28
CA ALA A 181 -7.02 7.23 -25.02
C ALA A 181 -5.62 7.88 -24.99
N ASN A 182 -5.31 8.75 -25.95
CA ASN A 182 -4.05 9.49 -25.99
C ASN A 182 -3.88 10.40 -24.76
N ASP A 183 -4.93 11.16 -24.42
CA ASP A 183 -4.92 12.03 -23.24
C ASP A 183 -4.76 11.23 -21.94
N MET A 184 -5.41 10.08 -21.84
CA MET A 184 -5.31 9.21 -20.67
C MET A 184 -3.92 8.61 -20.50
N VAL A 185 -3.24 8.22 -21.58
CA VAL A 185 -1.85 7.73 -21.51
C VAL A 185 -0.93 8.81 -20.96
N LYS A 186 -0.97 10.03 -21.52
CA LYS A 186 -0.14 11.15 -21.05
C LYS A 186 -0.42 11.47 -19.58
N ASN A 187 -1.68 11.52 -19.19
CA ASN A 187 -2.07 11.77 -17.81
C ASN A 187 -1.62 10.65 -16.86
N ALA A 188 -1.75 9.39 -17.28
CA ALA A 188 -1.31 8.24 -16.51
C ALA A 188 0.22 8.22 -16.33
N GLN A 189 0.99 8.64 -17.34
CA GLN A 189 2.45 8.79 -17.23
C GLN A 189 2.82 9.86 -16.19
N VAL A 190 2.23 11.05 -16.28
CA VAL A 190 2.47 12.14 -15.31
C VAL A 190 2.07 11.71 -13.89
N GLU A 191 0.96 10.97 -13.76
CA GLU A 191 0.50 10.45 -12.47
C GLU A 191 1.42 9.37 -11.90
N LEU A 192 1.96 8.51 -12.77
CA LEU A 192 2.96 7.51 -12.40
C LEU A 192 4.24 8.17 -11.86
N GLU A 193 4.78 9.17 -12.56
CA GLU A 193 5.94 9.93 -12.10
C GLU A 193 5.68 10.64 -10.77
N LYS A 194 4.56 11.36 -10.64
CA LYS A 194 4.16 12.03 -9.39
C LYS A 194 3.97 11.04 -8.24
N SER A 195 3.38 9.87 -8.51
CA SER A 195 3.21 8.81 -7.51
C SER A 195 4.54 8.26 -7.03
N ILE A 196 5.52 8.11 -7.93
CA ILE A 196 6.87 7.65 -7.56
C ILE A 196 7.58 8.73 -6.73
N GLN A 197 7.54 9.99 -7.17
CA GLN A 197 8.18 11.10 -6.46
C GLN A 197 7.58 11.30 -5.06
N SER A 198 6.25 11.34 -4.93
CA SER A 198 5.56 11.49 -3.65
C SER A 198 5.89 10.34 -2.70
N ARG A 199 6.01 9.10 -3.22
CA ARG A 199 6.42 7.94 -2.43
C ARG A 199 7.84 8.08 -1.89
N ILE A 200 8.79 8.52 -2.72
CA ILE A 200 10.17 8.78 -2.32
C ILE A 200 10.19 9.86 -1.23
N MET A 201 9.52 10.99 -1.48
CA MET A 201 9.48 12.12 -0.55
C MET A 201 8.90 11.73 0.82
N LEU A 202 7.77 11.02 0.84
CA LEU A 202 7.16 10.55 2.08
C LEU A 202 8.03 9.52 2.81
N ALA A 203 8.67 8.60 2.07
CA ALA A 203 9.57 7.64 2.69
C ALA A 203 10.81 8.32 3.28
N LEU A 204 11.41 9.30 2.60
CA LEU A 204 12.54 10.08 3.12
C LEU A 204 12.14 10.89 4.36
N LEU A 205 10.95 11.50 4.36
CA LEU A 205 10.43 12.23 5.52
C LEU A 205 10.24 11.28 6.72
N LEU A 206 9.68 10.09 6.50
CA LEU A 206 9.50 9.10 7.56
C LEU A 206 10.82 8.52 8.05
N ILE A 207 11.79 8.32 7.16
CA ILE A 207 13.17 7.95 7.51
C ILE A 207 13.79 9.02 8.43
N ALA A 208 13.63 10.29 8.09
CA ALA A 208 14.15 11.38 8.92
C ALA A 208 13.44 11.44 10.28
N LEU A 209 12.10 11.31 10.29
CA LEU A 209 11.28 11.49 11.49
C LEU A 209 11.32 10.29 12.45
N LEU A 210 11.38 9.06 11.94
CA LEU A 210 11.32 7.83 12.74
C LEU A 210 12.67 7.11 12.87
N GLY A 211 13.56 7.30 11.91
CA GLY A 211 14.91 6.74 11.94
C GLY A 211 15.90 7.68 12.61
N MET A 212 16.07 8.89 12.06
CA MET A 212 17.13 9.81 12.48
C MET A 212 16.77 10.65 13.71
N ALA A 213 15.56 11.19 13.80
CA ALA A 213 15.20 12.07 14.92
C ALA A 213 15.27 11.35 16.28
N PRO A 214 14.73 10.13 16.46
CA PRO A 214 14.86 9.42 17.74
C PRO A 214 16.30 9.05 18.08
N SER A 215 17.13 8.68 17.09
CA SER A 215 18.55 8.40 17.33
C SER A 215 19.34 9.66 17.70
N MET A 216 19.04 10.80 17.08
CA MET A 216 19.67 12.08 17.43
C MET A 216 19.25 12.57 18.81
N ILE A 217 17.96 12.43 19.15
CA ILE A 217 17.44 12.78 20.48
C ILE A 217 18.12 11.92 21.54
N THR A 218 18.19 10.60 21.34
CA THR A 218 18.87 9.69 22.28
C THR A 218 20.36 9.99 22.39
N GLY A 219 21.06 10.26 21.29
CA GLY A 219 22.48 10.66 21.29
C GLY A 219 22.72 11.98 22.03
N PHE A 220 21.87 12.99 21.82
CA PHE A 220 21.97 14.27 22.53
C PHE A 220 21.78 14.10 24.04
N PHE A 221 20.84 13.26 24.47
CA PHE A 221 20.65 12.97 25.89
C PHE A 221 21.77 12.12 26.50
N ALA A 222 22.33 11.18 25.74
CA ALA A 222 23.51 10.44 26.17
C ALA A 222 24.69 11.40 26.44
N LEU A 223 24.90 12.39 25.56
CA LEU A 223 25.91 13.45 25.76
C LEU A 223 25.59 14.39 26.93
N GLN A 224 24.33 14.79 27.12
CA GLN A 224 23.95 15.63 28.25
C GLN A 224 24.08 14.91 29.60
N SER A 225 23.79 13.61 29.64
CA SER A 225 23.96 12.80 30.86
C SER A 225 25.43 12.73 31.31
N PHE A 226 26.37 12.77 30.36
CA PHE A 226 27.81 12.88 30.62
C PHE A 226 28.21 14.23 31.23
N SER A 227 27.51 15.32 30.90
CA SER A 227 27.78 16.65 31.51
C SER A 227 27.20 16.81 32.92
N LEU A 228 26.16 16.03 33.27
CA LEU A 228 25.47 16.10 34.56
C LEU A 228 26.12 15.25 35.66
N THR A 229 27.03 14.34 35.31
CA THR A 229 27.82 13.56 36.28
C THR A 229 28.83 14.40 37.08
N GLU A 230 29.04 15.67 36.75
CA GLU A 230 29.77 16.63 37.60
C GLU A 230 28.88 17.41 38.60
N GLY A 231 27.56 17.19 38.62
CA GLY A 231 26.70 17.83 39.63
C GLY A 231 25.20 17.72 39.35
N SER A 232 24.54 16.86 40.12
CA SER A 232 23.09 16.55 40.13
C SER A 232 22.60 15.63 38.99
N SER A 233 22.35 14.37 39.37
CA SER A 233 21.73 13.35 38.55
C SER A 233 20.21 13.54 38.47
N ASN A 234 19.75 14.49 37.66
CA ASN A 234 18.35 14.48 37.23
C ASN A 234 18.26 13.59 35.99
N ALA A 235 17.74 12.37 36.18
CA ALA A 235 17.38 11.49 35.06
C ALA A 235 16.52 12.28 34.05
N PRO A 236 16.78 12.18 32.73
CA PRO A 236 15.95 12.85 31.74
C PRO A 236 14.48 12.50 31.97
N SER A 237 13.61 13.50 31.92
CA SER A 237 12.21 13.36 32.31
C SER A 237 11.47 12.33 31.45
N ASN A 238 10.57 11.56 32.07
CA ASN A 238 9.74 10.54 31.40
C ASN A 238 9.01 11.04 30.14
N SER A 239 8.79 12.37 30.02
CA SER A 239 8.12 12.98 28.87
C SER A 239 8.91 12.92 27.56
N THR A 240 10.25 12.87 27.60
CA THR A 240 11.05 12.87 26.36
C THR A 240 11.21 11.48 25.76
N TYR A 241 11.33 10.45 26.62
CA TYR A 241 11.19 9.06 26.19
C TYR A 241 9.76 8.76 25.72
N ALA A 242 8.74 9.41 26.29
CA ALA A 242 7.36 9.29 25.82
C ALA A 242 7.18 9.83 24.39
N PHE A 243 7.93 10.84 23.96
CA PHE A 243 7.90 11.31 22.55
C PHE A 243 8.53 10.28 21.59
N ALA A 244 9.70 9.74 21.92
CA ALA A 244 10.36 8.72 21.10
C ALA A 244 9.52 7.42 21.01
N TRP A 245 9.00 6.93 22.14
CA TRP A 245 8.08 5.80 22.17
C TRP A 245 6.74 6.12 21.50
N GLY A 246 6.24 7.36 21.63
CA GLY A 246 5.04 7.81 20.95
C GLY A 246 5.19 7.78 19.43
N ALA A 247 6.28 8.35 18.89
CA ALA A 247 6.57 8.32 17.46
C ALA A 247 6.68 6.88 16.91
N LEU A 248 7.31 5.98 17.68
CA LEU A 248 7.42 4.55 17.34
C LEU A 248 6.09 3.81 17.48
N ALA A 249 5.23 4.18 18.44
CA ALA A 249 3.88 3.62 18.58
C ALA A 249 2.97 3.99 17.39
N PHE A 250 3.20 5.14 16.75
CA PHE A 250 2.52 5.54 15.52
C PHE A 250 3.10 4.91 14.24
N LEU A 251 4.14 4.07 14.33
CA LEU A 251 4.78 3.42 13.19
C LEU A 251 3.79 2.73 12.23
N PRO A 252 2.80 1.93 12.68
CA PRO A 252 1.87 1.27 11.76
C PRO A 252 1.01 2.29 10.98
N LEU A 253 0.62 3.37 11.64
CA LEU A 253 -0.19 4.43 11.04
C LEU A 253 0.64 5.24 10.04
N LEU A 254 1.88 5.58 10.39
CA LEU A 254 2.81 6.30 9.50
C LEU A 254 3.24 5.45 8.31
N LEU A 255 3.49 4.14 8.50
CA LEU A 255 3.75 3.22 7.40
C LEU A 255 2.57 3.18 6.44
N SER A 256 1.33 3.22 6.91
CA SER A 256 0.14 3.25 6.04
C SER A 256 0.08 4.47 5.11
N MET A 257 0.77 5.57 5.47
CA MET A 257 0.84 6.78 4.65
C MET A 257 1.77 6.62 3.43
N ILE A 258 2.74 5.70 3.46
CA ILE A 258 3.57 5.40 2.30
C ILE A 258 2.68 4.71 1.26
N PRO A 259 2.45 5.32 0.09
CA PRO A 259 1.66 4.69 -0.96
C PRO A 259 2.37 3.44 -1.49
N ASP A 260 1.57 2.43 -1.84
CA ASP A 260 2.06 1.24 -2.54
C ASP A 260 2.62 1.61 -3.94
N TYR A 261 3.30 0.67 -4.59
CA TYR A 261 3.71 0.83 -5.99
C TYR A 261 2.54 1.25 -6.90
N PRO A 262 2.78 2.12 -7.90
CA PRO A 262 1.85 2.37 -8.99
C PRO A 262 1.37 1.05 -9.59
N LEU A 263 0.13 1.02 -10.09
CA LEU A 263 -0.53 -0.20 -10.53
C LEU A 263 0.30 -1.00 -11.55
N ALA A 264 0.90 -0.31 -12.51
CA ALA A 264 1.81 -0.86 -13.51
C ALA A 264 2.98 -1.65 -12.89
N MET A 265 3.54 -1.19 -11.78
CA MET A 265 4.71 -1.78 -11.12
C MET A 265 4.33 -2.77 -10.00
N ARG A 266 3.04 -2.97 -9.75
CA ARG A 266 2.58 -3.74 -8.59
C ARG A 266 2.81 -5.23 -8.81
N VAL A 267 3.24 -5.93 -7.77
CA VAL A 267 3.40 -7.38 -7.79
C VAL A 267 2.16 -8.08 -7.25
N ILE A 268 1.72 -9.13 -7.94
CA ILE A 268 0.63 -10.02 -7.53
C ILE A 268 1.22 -11.35 -7.06
N PHE A 269 0.71 -11.83 -5.93
CA PHE A 269 1.03 -13.12 -5.36
C PHE A 269 -0.17 -14.05 -5.50
N ARG A 270 0.09 -15.33 -5.75
CA ARG A 270 -0.92 -16.37 -5.51
C ARG A 270 -1.35 -16.35 -4.04
N LYS A 271 -2.65 -16.48 -3.76
CA LYS A 271 -3.22 -16.35 -2.40
C LYS A 271 -2.50 -17.20 -1.35
N ASP A 272 -2.13 -18.43 -1.69
CA ASP A 272 -1.48 -19.37 -0.78
C ASP A 272 -0.07 -18.88 -0.40
N VAL A 273 0.69 -18.44 -1.40
CA VAL A 273 2.04 -17.87 -1.23
C VAL A 273 1.96 -16.52 -0.50
N GLU A 274 0.95 -15.71 -0.80
CA GLU A 274 0.75 -14.42 -0.14
C GLU A 274 0.54 -14.58 1.37
N ARG A 275 -0.28 -15.56 1.78
CA ARG A 275 -0.52 -15.88 3.18
C ARG A 275 0.75 -16.37 3.87
N ALA A 276 1.47 -17.29 3.23
CA ALA A 276 2.72 -17.80 3.76
C ALA A 276 3.76 -16.68 3.96
N LEU A 277 3.97 -15.83 2.95
CA LEU A 277 4.91 -14.71 3.03
C LEU A 277 4.49 -13.67 4.07
N ASN A 278 3.19 -13.40 4.24
CA ASN A 278 2.71 -12.52 5.30
C ASN A 278 3.01 -13.09 6.69
N LEU A 279 2.77 -14.38 6.91
CA LEU A 279 3.06 -15.04 8.19
C LEU A 279 4.55 -15.04 8.48
N ILE A 280 5.37 -15.35 7.48
CA ILE A 280 6.83 -15.33 7.57
C ILE A 280 7.31 -13.92 7.91
N ALA A 281 6.88 -12.90 7.16
CA ALA A 281 7.26 -11.51 7.41
C ALA A 281 6.81 -11.01 8.79
N PHE A 282 5.60 -11.40 9.23
CA PHE A 282 5.11 -11.09 10.57
C PHE A 282 5.97 -11.75 11.64
N SER A 283 6.26 -13.06 11.51
CA SER A 283 7.09 -13.79 12.45
C SER A 283 8.51 -13.21 12.54
N ALA A 284 9.15 -12.94 11.39
CA ALA A 284 10.47 -12.33 11.33
C ALA A 284 10.46 -10.93 11.95
N GLY A 285 9.45 -10.11 11.65
CA GLY A 285 9.25 -8.80 12.28
C GLY A 285 9.12 -8.91 13.81
N SER A 286 8.27 -9.81 14.31
CA SER A 286 8.09 -10.01 15.76
C SER A 286 9.38 -10.44 16.45
N LEU A 287 10.16 -11.33 15.84
CA LEU A 287 11.47 -11.75 16.38
C LEU A 287 12.43 -10.57 16.53
N LEU A 288 12.42 -9.61 15.60
CA LEU A 288 13.30 -8.43 15.67
C LEU A 288 12.94 -7.48 16.81
N PHE A 289 11.67 -7.35 17.19
CA PHE A 289 11.24 -6.49 18.30
C PHE A 289 11.38 -7.14 19.69
N LEU A 290 11.48 -8.47 19.74
CA LEU A 290 11.55 -9.24 20.97
C LEU A 290 12.74 -8.85 21.88
N PRO A 291 13.98 -8.66 21.37
CA PRO A 291 15.11 -8.20 22.17
C PRO A 291 14.83 -6.86 22.87
N ALA A 292 14.20 -5.91 22.19
CA ALA A 292 13.88 -4.60 22.77
C ALA A 292 12.91 -4.73 23.95
N MET A 293 11.95 -5.65 23.87
CA MET A 293 11.03 -5.94 24.96
C MET A 293 11.73 -6.62 26.15
N ILE A 294 12.62 -7.58 25.90
CA ILE A 294 13.39 -8.22 26.97
C ILE A 294 14.31 -7.21 27.66
N LEU A 295 14.97 -6.32 26.91
CA LEU A 295 15.81 -5.28 27.49
C LEU A 295 15.01 -4.32 28.39
N ALA A 296 13.77 -4.00 28.01
CA ALA A 296 12.89 -3.16 28.81
C ALA A 296 12.45 -3.82 30.14
N ILE A 297 12.42 -5.17 30.20
CA ILE A 297 11.99 -5.93 31.38
C ILE A 297 13.20 -6.28 32.28
N ASN A 298 14.27 -6.81 31.70
CA ASN A 298 15.39 -7.39 32.44
C ASN A 298 16.56 -6.41 32.63
N GLY A 299 16.64 -5.34 31.82
CA GLY A 299 17.72 -4.35 31.88
C GLY A 299 19.12 -4.84 31.47
N ASN A 300 19.27 -6.12 31.10
CA ASN A 300 20.56 -6.73 30.78
C ASN A 300 20.99 -6.47 29.33
N ALA A 301 21.97 -5.57 29.14
CA ALA A 301 22.48 -5.18 27.82
C ALA A 301 23.25 -6.30 27.10
N GLN A 302 23.93 -7.19 27.83
CA GLN A 302 24.72 -8.28 27.23
C GLN A 302 23.82 -9.38 26.65
N GLU A 303 22.76 -9.73 27.37
CA GLU A 303 21.73 -10.67 26.89
C GLU A 303 20.98 -10.10 25.69
N PHE A 304 20.65 -8.80 25.72
CA PHE A 304 20.06 -8.09 24.59
C PHE A 304 20.89 -8.23 23.31
N ARG A 305 22.20 -7.94 23.37
CA ARG A 305 23.07 -8.02 22.19
C ARG A 305 23.10 -9.42 21.58
N ARG A 306 23.24 -10.45 22.42
CA ARG A 306 23.22 -11.85 21.97
C ARG A 306 21.91 -12.19 21.28
N LEU A 307 20.78 -11.82 21.89
CA LEU A 307 19.45 -12.06 21.32
C LEU A 307 19.23 -11.29 20.01
N VAL A 308 19.68 -10.04 19.90
CA VAL A 308 19.61 -9.29 18.63
C VAL A 308 20.39 -10.01 17.55
N PHE A 309 21.62 -10.48 17.83
CA PHE A 309 22.42 -11.19 16.84
C PHE A 309 21.77 -12.52 16.40
N GLU A 310 21.37 -13.37 17.34
CA GLU A 310 20.77 -14.67 17.03
C GLU A 310 19.41 -14.53 16.31
N LEU A 311 18.53 -13.65 16.80
CA LEU A 311 17.20 -13.45 16.21
C LEU A 311 17.25 -12.70 14.87
N SER A 312 18.20 -11.79 14.67
CA SER A 312 18.37 -11.12 13.37
C SER A 312 18.86 -12.07 12.28
N LEU A 313 19.74 -13.02 12.60
CA LEU A 313 20.14 -14.08 11.66
C LEU A 313 18.95 -14.97 11.26
N ILE A 314 18.14 -15.39 12.23
CA ILE A 314 16.93 -16.19 11.97
C ILE A 314 15.94 -15.40 11.12
N ALA A 315 15.68 -14.13 11.48
CA ALA A 315 14.77 -13.25 10.74
C ALA A 315 15.26 -12.99 9.30
N LEU A 316 16.57 -12.87 9.09
CA LEU A 316 17.18 -12.73 7.77
C LEU A 316 16.92 -13.96 6.90
N ILE A 317 17.18 -15.16 7.42
CA ILE A 317 16.96 -16.42 6.70
C ILE A 317 15.48 -16.57 6.32
N LEU A 318 14.58 -16.30 7.27
CA LEU A 318 13.14 -16.36 7.04
C LEU A 318 12.67 -15.35 5.97
N SER A 319 13.30 -14.18 5.88
CA SER A 319 12.88 -13.09 4.99
C SER A 319 13.35 -13.25 3.53
N LEU A 320 14.41 -14.02 3.28
CA LEU A 320 15.00 -14.21 1.95
C LEU A 320 14.00 -14.61 0.85
N PRO A 321 13.10 -15.60 1.04
CA PRO A 321 12.18 -16.03 -0.02
C PRO A 321 11.22 -14.90 -0.47
N GLY A 322 10.73 -14.09 0.47
CA GLY A 322 9.85 -12.97 0.18
C GLY A 322 10.55 -11.87 -0.61
N PHE A 323 11.78 -11.54 -0.21
CA PHE A 323 12.60 -10.52 -0.88
C PHE A 323 13.04 -10.96 -2.29
N ILE A 324 13.53 -12.19 -2.44
CA ILE A 324 13.99 -12.70 -3.76
C ILE A 324 12.82 -12.82 -4.74
N SER A 325 11.67 -13.36 -4.28
CA SER A 325 10.52 -13.55 -5.17
C SER A 325 9.92 -12.23 -5.65
N THR A 326 9.91 -11.20 -4.80
CA THR A 326 9.48 -9.85 -5.18
C THR A 326 10.45 -9.20 -6.16
N LEU A 327 11.76 -9.19 -5.86
CA LEU A 327 12.77 -8.64 -6.76
C LEU A 327 12.75 -9.34 -8.13
N ARG A 328 12.65 -10.66 -8.16
CA ARG A 328 12.60 -11.41 -9.42
C ARG A 328 11.35 -11.07 -10.23
N ALA A 329 10.21 -10.89 -9.57
CA ALA A 329 8.98 -10.49 -10.25
C ALA A 329 9.04 -9.06 -10.78
N VAL A 330 9.77 -8.15 -10.12
CA VAL A 330 9.90 -6.75 -10.55
C VAL A 330 10.98 -6.59 -11.62
N PHE A 331 12.13 -7.25 -11.50
CA PHE A 331 13.33 -6.97 -12.31
C PHE A 331 13.68 -8.03 -13.35
N ALA A 332 13.23 -9.27 -13.17
CA ALA A 332 13.49 -10.37 -14.12
C ALA A 332 12.21 -10.80 -14.83
N SER A 333 11.29 -9.85 -15.04
CA SER A 333 10.05 -10.09 -15.75
C SER A 333 10.25 -9.84 -17.24
N SER A 334 9.64 -10.68 -18.08
CA SER A 334 9.67 -10.53 -19.54
C SER A 334 8.54 -9.62 -20.04
N VAL A 335 8.20 -8.56 -19.30
CA VAL A 335 7.06 -7.67 -19.64
C VAL A 335 7.29 -6.95 -20.96
N ASP A 336 8.48 -6.39 -21.16
CA ASP A 336 8.89 -5.71 -22.41
C ASP A 336 8.76 -6.67 -23.60
N GLU A 337 9.33 -7.88 -23.49
CA GLU A 337 9.26 -8.91 -24.54
C GLU A 337 7.82 -9.30 -24.88
N ILE A 338 6.96 -9.52 -23.86
CA ILE A 338 5.54 -9.87 -24.09
C ILE A 338 4.80 -8.73 -24.79
N ALA A 339 5.08 -7.47 -24.43
CA ALA A 339 4.45 -6.31 -25.04
C ALA A 339 4.86 -6.13 -26.51
N GLU A 340 6.16 -6.27 -26.81
CA GLU A 340 6.67 -6.22 -28.18
C GLU A 340 6.14 -7.38 -29.03
N ASP A 341 6.15 -8.61 -28.52
CA ASP A 341 5.63 -9.80 -29.23
C ASP A 341 4.16 -9.62 -29.59
N MET A 342 3.35 -9.12 -28.66
CA MET A 342 1.94 -8.83 -28.91
C MET A 342 1.75 -7.70 -29.92
N LEU A 343 2.51 -6.61 -29.81
CA LEU A 343 2.44 -5.48 -30.75
C LEU A 343 2.81 -5.92 -32.16
N ASN A 344 3.87 -6.70 -32.31
CA ASN A 344 4.31 -7.24 -33.60
C ASN A 344 3.21 -8.13 -34.21
N HIS A 345 2.58 -8.98 -33.41
CA HIS A 345 1.46 -9.79 -33.88
C HIS A 345 0.26 -8.94 -34.33
N VAL A 346 -0.13 -7.92 -33.55
CA VAL A 346 -1.21 -6.99 -33.91
C VAL A 346 -0.88 -6.18 -35.15
N ARG A 347 0.37 -5.75 -35.34
CA ARG A 347 0.79 -5.01 -36.55
C ARG A 347 0.65 -5.84 -37.83
N VAL A 348 0.94 -7.14 -37.75
CA VAL A 348 0.86 -8.05 -38.92
C VAL A 348 -0.57 -8.53 -39.16
N TRP A 349 -1.26 -8.99 -38.11
CA TRP A 349 -2.52 -9.73 -38.23
C TRP A 349 -3.76 -8.91 -37.86
N ARG A 350 -3.57 -7.69 -37.34
CA ARG A 350 -4.63 -6.81 -36.79
C ARG A 350 -5.55 -7.48 -35.77
N SER A 351 -5.12 -8.62 -35.21
CA SER A 351 -5.92 -9.42 -34.29
C SER A 351 -4.99 -10.21 -33.39
N LEU A 352 -5.49 -10.64 -32.23
CA LEU A 352 -4.75 -11.53 -31.32
C LEU A 352 -5.29 -12.96 -31.33
N LEU A 353 -6.20 -13.30 -32.26
CA LEU A 353 -6.92 -14.57 -32.30
C LEU A 353 -5.95 -15.78 -32.33
N LEU A 354 -4.89 -15.69 -33.15
CA LEU A 354 -3.89 -16.74 -33.32
C LEU A 354 -2.67 -16.61 -32.38
N TYR A 355 -2.61 -15.57 -31.54
CA TYR A 355 -1.48 -15.35 -30.64
C TYR A 355 -1.44 -16.39 -29.51
N ARG A 356 -0.40 -17.22 -29.49
CA ARG A 356 -0.17 -18.25 -28.45
C ARG A 356 0.70 -17.72 -27.31
N GLY A 357 1.79 -17.00 -27.62
CA GLY A 357 2.62 -16.27 -26.64
C GLY A 357 3.27 -17.16 -25.58
N GLU A 358 4.32 -17.92 -25.93
CA GLU A 358 5.00 -18.84 -25.00
C GLU A 358 5.62 -18.13 -23.79
N THR A 359 6.20 -16.94 -24.00
CA THR A 359 6.77 -16.07 -22.96
C THR A 359 5.70 -15.69 -21.92
N MET A 360 4.52 -15.29 -22.40
CA MET A 360 3.37 -14.97 -21.56
C MET A 360 2.86 -16.19 -20.78
N GLU A 361 2.83 -17.38 -21.39
CA GLU A 361 2.45 -18.61 -20.69
C GLU A 361 3.44 -18.99 -19.58
N ARG A 362 4.75 -18.81 -19.80
CA ARG A 362 5.79 -19.04 -18.79
C ARG A 362 5.61 -18.10 -17.59
N GLU A 363 5.42 -16.81 -17.83
CA GLU A 363 5.18 -15.82 -16.77
C GLU A 363 3.86 -16.08 -16.03
N ARG A 364 2.82 -16.50 -16.73
CA ARG A 364 1.51 -16.84 -16.15
C ARG A 364 1.61 -17.95 -15.10
N ARG A 365 2.49 -18.93 -15.30
CA ARG A 365 2.70 -20.07 -14.37
C ARG A 365 3.43 -19.68 -13.08
N LYS A 366 4.12 -18.53 -13.04
CA LYS A 366 4.84 -18.09 -11.84
C LYS A 366 3.86 -17.74 -10.69
N SER A 367 4.27 -18.08 -9.48
CA SER A 367 3.51 -17.80 -8.24
C SER A 367 3.52 -16.33 -7.83
N VAL A 368 4.56 -15.60 -8.25
CA VAL A 368 4.75 -14.17 -8.02
C VAL A 368 5.05 -13.54 -9.38
N LYS A 369 4.27 -12.53 -9.76
CA LYS A 369 4.33 -11.93 -11.10
C LYS A 369 3.87 -10.46 -11.10
N PRO A 370 4.33 -9.64 -12.05
CA PRO A 370 3.81 -8.29 -12.24
C PRO A 370 2.31 -8.27 -12.50
N TRP A 371 1.66 -7.20 -12.07
CA TRP A 371 0.25 -6.94 -12.37
C TRP A 371 0.02 -6.77 -13.87
N ILE A 372 0.94 -6.11 -14.60
CA ILE A 372 0.84 -5.92 -16.06
C ILE A 372 0.70 -7.25 -16.80
N VAL A 373 1.45 -8.28 -16.42
CA VAL A 373 1.35 -9.60 -17.05
C VAL A 373 -0.06 -10.19 -16.92
N VAL A 374 -0.69 -10.04 -15.75
CA VAL A 374 -2.06 -10.54 -15.53
C VAL A 374 -3.08 -9.71 -16.30
N PHE A 375 -2.90 -8.39 -16.35
CA PHE A 375 -3.70 -7.51 -17.18
C PHE A 375 -3.57 -7.86 -18.68
N MET A 376 -2.36 -8.08 -19.18
CA MET A 376 -2.12 -8.41 -20.59
C MET A 376 -2.69 -9.77 -20.98
N ASP A 377 -2.63 -10.78 -20.12
CA ASP A 377 -3.28 -12.08 -20.37
C ASP A 377 -4.81 -11.91 -20.47
N GLU A 378 -5.42 -11.11 -19.59
CA GLU A 378 -6.85 -10.81 -19.64
C GLU A 378 -7.25 -9.97 -20.84
N ALA A 379 -6.49 -8.90 -21.13
CA ALA A 379 -6.71 -8.06 -22.30
C ALA A 379 -6.58 -8.87 -23.59
N ARG A 380 -5.60 -9.78 -23.68
CA ARG A 380 -5.48 -10.73 -24.79
C ARG A 380 -6.75 -11.54 -24.98
N HIS A 381 -7.33 -12.08 -23.90
CA HIS A 381 -8.58 -12.84 -24.00
C HIS A 381 -9.73 -12.01 -24.55
N PHE A 382 -9.84 -10.74 -24.12
CA PHE A 382 -10.81 -9.80 -24.67
C PHE A 382 -10.55 -9.50 -26.16
N PHE A 383 -9.30 -9.22 -26.54
CA PHE A 383 -8.93 -8.95 -27.93
C PHE A 383 -9.17 -10.15 -28.85
N LYS A 384 -9.02 -11.38 -28.33
CA LYS A 384 -9.36 -12.61 -29.06
C LYS A 384 -10.86 -12.71 -29.33
N SER A 385 -11.71 -12.35 -28.36
CA SER A 385 -13.16 -12.34 -28.57
C SER A 385 -13.63 -11.23 -29.51
N ALA A 386 -12.95 -10.08 -29.51
CA ALA A 386 -13.31 -8.96 -30.36
C ALA A 386 -12.93 -9.14 -31.85
N GLY A 387 -11.86 -9.88 -32.14
CA GLY A 387 -11.48 -10.26 -33.50
C GLY A 387 -10.67 -9.22 -34.30
N ASP A 388 -10.76 -7.92 -33.99
CA ASP A 388 -9.95 -6.85 -34.59
C ASP A 388 -9.35 -5.93 -33.51
N CYS A 389 -8.17 -5.38 -33.79
CA CYS A 389 -7.41 -4.53 -32.89
C CYS A 389 -6.65 -3.45 -33.67
N ASP A 390 -6.86 -2.17 -33.31
CA ASP A 390 -6.17 -1.05 -33.93
C ASP A 390 -4.69 -1.01 -33.48
N PRO A 391 -3.72 -1.22 -34.40
CA PRO A 391 -2.30 -1.26 -34.06
C PRO A 391 -1.79 0.08 -33.52
N ASN A 392 -2.37 1.21 -33.94
CA ASN A 392 -1.91 2.52 -33.48
C ASN A 392 -2.30 2.77 -32.02
N ILE A 393 -3.51 2.36 -31.63
CA ILE A 393 -3.98 2.51 -30.24
C ILE A 393 -3.33 1.45 -29.36
N PHE A 394 -3.14 0.23 -29.87
CA PHE A 394 -2.41 -0.82 -29.17
C PHE A 394 -0.94 -0.43 -28.91
N GLN A 395 -0.31 0.30 -29.83
CA GLN A 395 1.03 0.85 -29.61
C GLN A 395 1.07 1.81 -28.42
N LEU A 396 0.05 2.63 -28.19
CA LEU A 396 0.00 3.52 -27.02
C LEU A 396 0.02 2.74 -25.70
N LEU A 397 -0.61 1.57 -25.66
CA LEU A 397 -0.56 0.68 -24.50
C LEU A 397 0.86 0.17 -24.25
N VAL A 398 1.54 -0.25 -25.33
CA VAL A 398 2.90 -0.78 -25.28
C VAL A 398 3.90 0.32 -24.88
N ASP A 399 3.77 1.52 -25.45
CA ASP A 399 4.59 2.69 -25.09
C ASP A 399 4.40 3.06 -23.60
N PHE A 400 3.17 2.96 -23.10
CA PHE A 400 2.90 3.17 -21.67
C PHE A 400 3.55 2.12 -20.77
N ILE A 401 3.57 0.85 -21.19
CA ILE A 401 4.25 -0.24 -20.49
C ILE A 401 5.77 0.00 -20.47
N HIS A 402 6.37 0.33 -21.61
CA HIS A 402 7.79 0.64 -21.70
C HIS A 402 8.21 1.81 -20.82
N GLU A 403 7.43 2.90 -20.80
CA GLU A 403 7.74 4.04 -19.94
C GLU A 403 7.56 3.71 -18.44
N SER A 404 6.61 2.82 -18.12
CA SER A 404 6.46 2.29 -16.77
C SER A 404 7.69 1.48 -16.35
N GLU A 405 8.18 0.57 -17.19
CA GLU A 405 9.40 -0.21 -16.94
C GLU A 405 10.64 0.69 -16.85
N ARG A 406 10.75 1.71 -17.69
CA ARG A 406 11.83 2.70 -17.62
C ARG A 406 11.81 3.48 -16.31
N SER A 407 10.63 3.89 -15.87
CA SER A 407 10.44 4.58 -14.58
C SER A 407 10.77 3.68 -13.40
N LEU A 408 10.45 2.38 -13.49
CA LEU A 408 10.84 1.38 -12.50
C LEU A 408 12.37 1.25 -12.42
N LYS A 409 13.05 1.21 -13.57
CA LYS A 409 14.52 1.18 -13.65
C LYS A 409 15.13 2.43 -12.99
N LYS A 410 14.61 3.63 -13.23
CA LYS A 410 15.06 4.87 -12.54
C LYS A 410 14.84 4.79 -11.04
N PHE A 411 13.71 4.23 -10.59
CA PHE A 411 13.41 4.04 -9.18
C PHE A 411 14.43 3.14 -8.47
N THR A 412 15.04 2.17 -9.16
CA THR A 412 16.07 1.30 -8.56
C THR A 412 17.31 2.05 -8.08
N GLN A 413 17.71 3.11 -8.77
CA GLN A 413 18.84 3.93 -8.37
C GLN A 413 18.56 4.62 -7.03
N VAL A 414 17.33 5.11 -6.84
CA VAL A 414 16.89 5.69 -5.57
C VAL A 414 16.83 4.63 -4.48
N LEU A 415 16.36 3.42 -4.80
CA LEU A 415 16.37 2.31 -3.85
C LEU A 415 17.77 1.92 -3.39
N ALA A 416 18.75 1.90 -4.29
CA ALA A 416 20.14 1.62 -3.95
C ALA A 416 20.69 2.64 -2.95
N ILE A 417 20.38 3.93 -3.15
CA ILE A 417 20.75 5.00 -2.21
C ILE A 417 20.08 4.78 -0.85
N VAL A 418 18.76 4.53 -0.83
CA VAL A 418 18.01 4.32 0.42
C VAL A 418 18.49 3.06 1.17
N PHE A 419 18.82 2.00 0.43
CA PHE A 419 19.40 0.79 1.02
C PHE A 419 20.79 1.06 1.59
N GLY A 420 21.64 1.80 0.86
CA GLY A 420 22.94 2.25 1.36
C GLY A 420 22.81 3.06 2.65
N THR A 421 21.93 4.06 2.67
CA THR A 421 21.68 4.87 3.87
C THR A 421 21.06 4.07 5.03
N SER A 422 20.31 3.00 4.73
CA SER A 422 19.77 2.09 5.75
C SER A 422 20.83 1.33 6.53
N LEU A 423 22.00 1.07 5.93
CA LEU A 423 23.12 0.44 6.62
C LEU A 423 23.88 1.43 7.50
N PHE A 424 23.87 2.72 7.17
CA PHE A 424 24.54 3.76 7.97
C PHE A 424 23.75 4.17 9.22
N SER A 425 22.41 4.13 9.18
CA SER A 425 21.56 4.48 10.33
C SER A 425 21.86 3.67 11.62
N PRO A 426 21.95 2.33 11.60
CA PRO A 426 22.30 1.55 12.80
C PRO A 426 23.72 1.87 13.29
N ILE A 427 24.67 2.09 12.38
CA ILE A 427 26.06 2.47 12.73
C ILE A 427 26.07 3.82 13.45
N MET A 428 25.39 4.83 12.90
CA MET A 428 25.28 6.17 13.51
C MET A 428 24.62 6.09 14.89
N SER A 429 23.55 5.31 15.03
CA SER A 429 22.84 5.14 16.30
C SER A 429 23.73 4.48 17.35
N ALA A 430 24.49 3.45 16.96
CA ALA A 430 25.45 2.81 17.86
C ALA A 430 26.63 3.70 18.23
N MET A 431 27.18 4.46 17.28
CA MET A 431 28.24 5.45 17.54
C MET A 431 27.78 6.56 18.49
N MET A 432 26.54 7.03 18.34
CA MET A 432 25.96 8.02 19.27
C MET A 432 25.84 7.49 20.70
N LEU A 433 25.51 6.21 20.86
CA LEU A 433 25.54 5.56 22.17
C LEU A 433 26.98 5.43 22.71
N ASN A 434 27.96 5.08 21.87
CA ASN A 434 29.38 4.99 22.28
C ASN A 434 29.96 6.32 22.77
N LEU A 435 29.44 7.45 22.32
CA LEU A 435 29.88 8.78 22.76
C LEU A 435 29.32 9.17 24.13
N GLY A 436 28.28 8.50 24.63
CA GLY A 436 27.71 8.73 25.96
C GLY A 436 28.42 7.91 27.03
N GLY A 437 28.89 8.54 28.10
CA GLY A 437 29.61 7.83 29.18
C GLY A 437 28.73 6.94 30.06
N THR A 438 27.41 7.17 30.12
CA THR A 438 26.47 6.32 30.85
C THR A 438 25.29 5.93 29.95
N LEU A 439 25.05 4.64 29.80
CA LEU A 439 24.02 4.09 28.92
C LEU A 439 22.86 3.54 29.73
N PHE A 440 21.66 4.05 29.49
CA PHE A 440 20.43 3.50 30.06
C PHE A 440 19.81 2.47 29.11
N PRO A 441 19.22 1.36 29.62
CA PRO A 441 18.54 0.35 28.79
C PRO A 441 17.46 0.94 27.85
N SER A 442 16.78 2.00 28.30
CA SER A 442 15.78 2.72 27.49
C SER A 442 16.38 3.41 26.27
N GLN A 443 17.60 3.97 26.37
CA GLN A 443 18.28 4.63 25.26
C GLN A 443 18.73 3.62 24.20
N ILE A 444 19.26 2.47 24.64
CA ILE A 444 19.66 1.36 23.77
C ILE A 444 18.43 0.80 23.04
N ALA A 445 17.32 0.59 23.75
CA ALA A 445 16.08 0.10 23.15
C ALA A 445 15.53 1.07 22.08
N ILE A 446 15.53 2.38 22.34
CA ILE A 446 15.03 3.38 21.39
C ILE A 446 15.92 3.46 20.15
N ALA A 447 17.24 3.48 20.32
CA ALA A 447 18.19 3.51 19.20
C ALA A 447 18.10 2.24 18.32
N TYR A 448 17.87 1.08 18.94
CA TYR A 448 17.65 -0.16 18.21
C TYR A 448 16.31 -0.16 17.47
N VAL A 449 15.22 0.25 18.14
CA VAL A 449 13.89 0.31 17.52
C VAL A 449 13.83 1.36 16.41
N SER A 450 14.55 2.47 16.50
CA SER A 450 14.67 3.44 15.41
C SER A 450 15.41 2.87 14.20
N ALA A 451 16.47 2.08 14.42
CA ALA A 451 17.18 1.38 13.34
C ALA A 451 16.28 0.32 12.65
N LEU A 452 15.50 -0.45 13.42
CA LEU A 452 14.49 -1.37 12.87
C LEU A 452 13.44 -0.62 12.06
N THR A 453 12.94 0.48 12.61
CA THR A 453 11.92 1.31 11.97
C THR A 453 12.39 1.87 10.64
N TYR A 454 13.63 2.35 10.59
CA TYR A 454 14.28 2.75 9.34
C TYR A 454 14.26 1.60 8.34
N GLY A 455 14.72 0.41 8.74
CA GLY A 455 14.76 -0.78 7.87
C GLY A 455 13.39 -1.16 7.32
N ILE A 456 12.33 -1.07 8.14
CA ILE A 456 10.94 -1.36 7.73
C ILE A 456 10.46 -0.33 6.71
N VAL A 457 10.74 0.96 6.90
CA VAL A 457 10.38 2.02 5.93
C VAL A 457 11.12 1.81 4.61
N ALA A 458 12.42 1.52 4.68
CA ALA A 458 13.24 1.23 3.50
C ALA A 458 12.73 -0.02 2.75
N GLU A 459 12.33 -1.07 3.46
CA GLU A 459 11.77 -2.28 2.85
C GLU A 459 10.41 -2.03 2.21
N LYS A 460 9.55 -1.25 2.86
CA LYS A 460 8.27 -0.83 2.26
C LYS A 460 8.51 0.03 1.01
N LEU A 461 9.55 0.86 0.98
CA LEU A 461 9.93 1.61 -0.22
C LEU A 461 10.47 0.68 -1.32
N ALA A 462 11.28 -0.32 -0.98
CA ALA A 462 11.87 -1.26 -1.94
C ALA A 462 10.89 -2.27 -2.53
N LEU A 463 9.94 -2.78 -1.74
CA LEU A 463 9.05 -3.87 -2.15
C LEU A 463 7.60 -3.42 -2.37
N GLY A 464 7.22 -2.22 -1.91
CA GLY A 464 5.86 -1.70 -1.94
C GLY A 464 4.89 -2.39 -1.01
N LYS A 465 5.24 -3.58 -0.53
CA LYS A 465 4.52 -4.33 0.50
C LYS A 465 5.52 -4.97 1.44
N LEU A 466 5.16 -5.05 2.71
CA LEU A 466 5.95 -5.75 3.73
C LEU A 466 5.72 -7.26 3.62
N LYS A 467 6.39 -7.90 2.65
CA LYS A 467 6.36 -9.36 2.40
C LYS A 467 7.62 -10.07 2.87
N SER A 468 8.52 -9.33 3.50
CA SER A 468 9.83 -9.72 3.99
C SER A 468 10.19 -8.74 5.12
N ALA A 469 11.15 -9.13 5.96
CA ALA A 469 11.78 -8.29 6.99
C ALA A 469 13.32 -8.25 6.79
N LEU A 470 13.80 -8.33 5.55
CA LEU A 470 15.22 -8.54 5.24
C LEU A 470 16.08 -7.31 5.54
N ILE A 471 15.64 -6.12 5.12
CA ILE A 471 16.35 -4.86 5.40
C ILE A 471 16.41 -4.56 6.91
N PRO A 472 15.31 -4.63 7.69
CA PRO A 472 15.38 -4.43 9.13
C PRO A 472 16.20 -5.54 9.83
N SER A 473 16.23 -6.77 9.31
CA SER A 473 17.12 -7.82 9.84
C SER A 473 18.59 -7.46 9.66
N ILE A 474 18.97 -6.95 8.47
CA ILE A 474 20.34 -6.48 8.23
C ILE A 474 20.65 -5.27 9.11
N ALA A 475 19.73 -4.32 9.24
CA ALA A 475 19.92 -3.16 10.10
C ALA A 475 20.11 -3.56 11.57
N ALA A 476 19.34 -4.53 12.07
CA ALA A 476 19.49 -5.09 13.41
C ALA A 476 20.85 -5.77 13.63
N LEU A 477 21.29 -6.54 12.63
CA LEU A 477 22.57 -7.25 12.68
C LEU A 477 23.74 -6.25 12.68
N VAL A 478 23.69 -5.23 11.81
CA VAL A 478 24.67 -4.14 11.79
C VAL A 478 24.69 -3.41 13.14
N PHE A 479 23.52 -3.11 13.71
CA PHE A 479 23.43 -2.48 15.04
C PHE A 479 24.10 -3.33 16.13
N ALA A 480 23.86 -4.64 16.17
CA ALA A 480 24.47 -5.55 17.16
C ALA A 480 26.00 -5.67 17.01
N LEU A 481 26.51 -5.54 15.78
CA LEU A 481 27.95 -5.52 15.50
C LEU A 481 28.60 -4.21 15.91
N SER A 482 27.88 -3.08 15.82
CA SER A 482 28.42 -1.74 16.11
C SER A 482 28.19 -1.24 17.53
N ALA A 483 27.24 -1.83 18.28
CA ALA A 483 26.90 -1.43 19.64
C ALA A 483 28.04 -1.71 20.65
N PRO A 484 28.18 -0.90 21.72
CA PRO A 484 29.28 -0.99 22.69
C PRO A 484 29.39 -2.34 23.40
N ILE A 485 30.61 -2.67 23.82
CA ILE A 485 30.96 -3.82 24.67
C ILE A 485 31.34 -3.25 26.05
N HIS A 486 30.37 -3.01 26.95
CA HIS A 486 30.68 -2.73 28.36
C HIS A 486 29.67 -3.38 29.28
#